data_AF-M0J577-F1
#
_entry.id   AF-M0J577-F1
#
_cell.length_a   1.000
_cell.length_b   1.000
_cell.length_c   1.000
_cell.angle_alpha   90.00
_cell.angle_beta   90.00
_cell.angle_gamma   90.00
#
_symmetry.space_group_name_H-M   'P 1'
#
loop_
_entity.id
_entity.type
_entity.pdbx_description
1 polymer ?
#
loop_
_entity_poly.entity_id
_entity_poly.type
_entity_poly.pdbx_seq_one_letter_code
_entity_poly.pdbx_strand_id
1 'polypeptide(L)' 'MRVHHFDELSERTQHALATASPAGSLDIDPATSRLSRGDVVVFTDYVRVK' A
#
# COMPACT_ATOMS: atom_id res chain seq x y z
N MET A 1 -3.64 4.62 13.47
CA MET A 1 -3.72 5.19 12.12
C MET A 1 -2.37 5.77 11.77
N ARG A 2 -1.62 5.09 10.92
CA ARG A 2 -0.38 5.59 10.32
C ARG A 2 -0.58 5.78 8.82
N VAL A 3 0.23 6.64 8.24
CA VAL A 3 0.29 6.87 6.80
C VAL A 3 1.54 6.18 6.28
N HIS A 4 1.40 5.37 5.23
CA HIS A 4 2.51 4.71 4.55
C HIS A 4 2.52 5.14 3.09
N HIS A 5 3.70 5.39 2.54
CA HIS A 5 3.83 5.61 1.10
C HIS A 5 3.94 4.25 0.39
N PHE A 6 3.27 4.11 -0.76
CA PHE A 6 3.20 2.84 -1.49
C PHE A 6 4.59 2.28 -1.83
N ASP A 7 5.52 3.15 -2.21
CA ASP A 7 6.91 2.83 -2.57
C ASP A 7 7.76 2.34 -1.39
N GLU A 8 7.38 2.67 -0.15
CA GLU A 8 8.08 2.21 1.07
C GLU A 8 7.65 0.81 1.51
N LEU A 9 6.60 0.25 0.90
CA LEU A 9 6.07 -1.07 1.21
C LEU A 9 6.82 -2.17 0.46
N SER A 10 6.77 -3.39 0.99
CA SER A 10 7.35 -4.55 0.30
C SER A 10 6.68 -4.77 -1.07
N GLU A 11 7.42 -5.30 -2.06
CA GLU A 11 6.88 -5.61 -3.39
C GLU A 11 5.62 -6.49 -3.34
N ARG A 12 5.59 -7.46 -2.41
CA ARG A 12 4.41 -8.31 -2.19
C ARG A 12 3.20 -7.50 -1.76
N THR A 13 3.39 -6.56 -0.83
CA THR A 13 2.33 -5.66 -0.36
C THR A 13 1.87 -4.72 -1.47
N GLN A 14 2.81 -4.17 -2.25
CA GLN A 14 2.52 -3.35 -3.41
C GLN A 14 1.67 -4.10 -4.43
N HIS A 15 2.00 -5.36 -4.72
CA HIS A 15 1.23 -6.20 -5.65
C HIS A 15 -0.19 -6.50 -5.15
N ALA A 16 -0.34 -6.81 -3.86
CA ALA A 16 -1.65 -7.03 -3.25
C ALA A 16 -2.53 -5.76 -3.29
N LEU A 17 -1.94 -4.59 -3.04
CA LEU A 17 -2.63 -3.30 -3.11
C LEU A 17 -3.03 -2.93 -4.55
N ALA A 18 -2.18 -3.20 -5.54
CA ALA A 18 -2.47 -2.93 -6.95
C ALA A 18 -3.57 -3.85 -7.53
N THR A 19 -3.74 -5.04 -6.98
CA THR A 19 -4.76 -6.01 -7.39
C THR A 19 -6.08 -5.88 -6.62
N ALA A 20 -6.07 -5.17 -5.49
CA ALA A 20 -7.28 -4.87 -4.75
C ALA A 20 -8.13 -3.86 -5.50
N SER A 21 -9.23 -4.34 -6.08
CA SER A 21 -10.28 -3.48 -6.61
C SER A 21 -10.80 -2.52 -5.51
N PRO A 22 -11.20 -1.28 -5.84
CA PRO A 22 -11.79 -0.34 -4.88
C PRO A 22 -13.05 -0.87 -4.15
N ALA A 23 -13.67 -1.95 -4.64
CA ALA A 23 -14.78 -2.64 -3.99
C ALA A 23 -14.40 -3.98 -3.31
N GLY A 24 -13.14 -4.42 -3.44
CA GLY A 24 -12.64 -5.71 -2.97
C GLY A 24 -12.12 -5.65 -1.54
N SER A 25 -12.30 -6.74 -0.78
CA SER A 25 -11.60 -6.92 0.48
C SER A 25 -10.10 -7.07 0.20
N LEU A 26 -9.31 -6.20 0.79
CA LEU A 26 -7.86 -6.26 0.74
C LEU A 26 -7.38 -7.31 1.75
N ASP A 27 -7.10 -8.53 1.28
CA ASP A 27 -6.53 -9.59 2.11
C ASP A 27 -5.02 -9.39 2.23
N ILE A 28 -4.65 -8.48 3.13
CA ILE A 28 -3.27 -8.23 3.51
C ILE A 28 -3.03 -8.90 4.85
N ASP A 29 -2.08 -9.83 4.88
CA ASP A 29 -1.58 -10.41 6.11
C ASP A 29 -0.80 -9.34 6.92
N PRO A 30 -1.28 -8.94 8.11
CA PRO A 30 -0.62 -7.94 8.94
C PRO A 30 0.64 -8.47 9.64
N ALA A 31 0.90 -9.79 9.62
CA ALA A 31 2.15 -10.35 10.14
C ALA A 31 3.32 -10.16 9.16
N THR A 32 3.02 -10.08 7.86
CA THR A 32 4.02 -9.94 6.79
C THR A 32 4.01 -8.57 6.11
N SER A 33 2.92 -7.83 6.22
CA SER A 33 2.86 -6.42 5.83
C SER A 33 3.06 -5.52 7.05
N ARG A 34 3.66 -4.33 6.84
CA ARG A 34 3.72 -3.29 7.88
C ARG A 34 2.38 -2.55 8.04
N LEU A 35 1.30 -3.05 7.45
CA LEU A 35 0.00 -2.40 7.39
C LEU A 35 -0.93 -2.98 8.44
N SER A 36 -1.64 -2.09 9.12
CA SER A 36 -2.69 -2.43 10.08
C SER A 36 -4.05 -1.90 9.62
N ARG A 37 -5.14 -2.49 10.13
CA ARG A 37 -6.49 -2.02 9.83
C ARG A 37 -6.64 -0.54 10.21
N GLY A 38 -7.10 0.27 9.26
CA GLY A 38 -7.27 1.72 9.43
C GLY A 38 -6.01 2.55 9.14
N ASP A 39 -4.94 1.93 8.66
CA ASP A 39 -3.83 2.66 8.04
C ASP A 39 -4.23 3.18 6.65
N VAL A 40 -3.57 4.26 6.23
CA VAL A 40 -3.77 4.89 4.93
C VAL A 40 -2.53 4.66 4.07
N VAL A 41 -2.73 4.23 2.83
CA VAL A 41 -1.66 4.09 1.84
C VAL A 41 -1.76 5.21 0.83
N VAL A 42 -0.66 5.93 0.61
CA VAL A 42 -0.56 7.04 -0.34
C VAL A 42 0.15 6.57 -1.60
N PHE A 43 -0.53 6.69 -2.74
CA PHE A 43 0.06 6.50 -4.06
C PHE A 43 0.60 7.86 -4.51
N THR A 44 1.93 7.94 -4.71
CA THR A 44 2.59 9.19 -5.08
C THR A 44 3.10 9.10 -6.50
N ASP A 45 2.77 10.09 -7.32
CA ASP A 45 3.37 10.26 -8.65
C ASP A 45 4.68 11.05 -8.52
N TYR A 46 5.74 10.56 -9.16
CA TYR A 46 7.03 11.26 -9.19
C TYR A 46 7.15 12.12 -10.44
N VAL A 47 7.50 13.39 -10.24
CA VAL A 47 7.95 14.28 -11.32
C VAL A 47 9.47 14.38 -11.24
N ARG A 48 10.14 13.94 -12.30
CA ARG A 48 11.59 14.05 -12.40
C ARG A 48 11.99 15.45 -12.89
N VAL A 49 12.64 16.22 -12.04
CA VAL A 49 13.23 17.52 -12.40
C VAL A 49 14.53 17.28 -13.18
N LYS A 50 14.74 18.01 -14.27
CA LYS A 50 15.97 17.98 -15.10
C LYS A 50 16.92 19.09 -14.71
#